data_AF-A0A5J4RL22-F1
#
_entry.id   AF-A0A5J4RL22-F1
#
_cell.length_a   1.000
_cell.length_b   1.000
_cell.length_c   1.000
_cell.angle_alpha   90.00
_cell.angle_beta   90.00
_cell.angle_gamma   90.00
#
_symmetry.space_group_name_H-M   'P 1'
#
loop_
_entity.id
_entity.type
_entity.pdbx_description
1 polymer ?
#
loop_
_entity_poly.entity_id
_entity_poly.type
_entity_poly.pdbx_seq_one_letter_code
_entity_poly.pdbx_strand_id
1 'polypeptide(L)' 'SEIWSLLLHWSAKEVMIKCIDAMGIDFREHLRIYPFQVQKEGDFHAKEYRTNKQQDFLIHYLVHPEFVMTWGIGE' A
#
# COMPACT_ATOMS: atom_id res chain seq x y z
N SER A 1 7.67 15.21 4.90
CA SER A 1 8.97 14.84 4.31
C SER A 1 8.71 13.85 3.19
N GLU A 2 9.37 14.03 2.04
CA GLU A 2 9.27 13.14 0.87
C GLU A 2 9.62 11.68 1.22
N ILE A 3 10.58 11.47 2.13
CA ILE A 3 11.03 10.15 2.59
C ILE A 3 9.88 9.33 3.17
N TRP A 4 9.03 9.93 4.02
CA TRP A 4 7.91 9.21 4.64
C TRP A 4 6.87 8.77 3.61
N SER A 5 6.62 9.60 2.59
CA SER A 5 5.73 9.23 1.48
C SER A 5 6.26 8.00 0.74
N LEU A 6 7.54 7.98 0.42
CA LEU A 6 8.18 6.85 -0.27
C LEU A 6 8.17 5.56 0.57
N LEU A 7 8.47 5.67 1.87
CA LEU A 7 8.42 4.52 2.78
C LEU A 7 7.00 3.95 2.91
N LEU A 8 5.99 4.81 3.07
CA LEU A 8 4.60 4.39 3.09
C LEU A 8 4.16 3.76 1.76
N HIS A 9 4.60 4.33 0.64
CA HIS A 9 4.30 3.79 -0.70
C HIS A 9 4.89 2.38 -0.88
N TRP A 10 6.13 2.15 -0.44
CA TRP A 10 6.75 0.84 -0.50
C TRP A 10 6.07 -0.15 0.45
N SER A 11 5.96 0.21 1.74
CA SER A 11 5.37 -0.63 2.78
C SER A 11 3.94 -1.05 2.43
N ALA A 12 3.14 -0.16 1.86
CA ALA A 12 1.78 -0.47 1.41
C ALA A 12 1.73 -1.50 0.28
N LYS A 13 2.66 -1.45 -0.67
CA LYS A 13 2.73 -2.47 -1.73
C LYS A 13 3.05 -3.85 -1.16
N GLU A 14 3.84 -3.94 -0.09
CA GLU A 14 4.07 -5.21 0.60
C GLU A 14 2.78 -5.75 1.25
N VAL A 15 1.89 -4.89 1.74
CA VAL A 15 0.55 -5.31 2.21
C VAL A 15 -0.25 -5.88 1.04
N MET A 16 -0.32 -5.18 -0.09
CA MET A 16 -1.07 -5.63 -1.27
C MET A 16 -0.56 -6.99 -1.77
N ILE A 17 0.76 -7.17 -1.86
CA ILE A 17 1.37 -8.43 -2.31
C ILE A 17 0.98 -9.61 -1.42
N LYS A 18 0.89 -9.40 -0.09
CA LYS A 18 0.47 -10.45 0.85
C LYS A 18 -0.98 -10.89 0.63
N CYS A 19 -1.83 -10.01 0.09
CA CYS A 19 -3.24 -10.28 -0.15
C CYS A 19 -3.53 -10.81 -1.56
N ILE A 20 -2.63 -10.59 -2.52
CA ILE A 20 -2.80 -11.01 -3.91
C ILE A 20 -2.26 -12.43 -4.08
N ASP A 21 -3.15 -13.38 -4.33
CA ASP A 21 -2.80 -14.78 -4.64
C ASP A 21 -2.36 -14.92 -6.12
N ALA A 22 -1.25 -14.27 -6.48
CA ALA A 22 -0.68 -14.35 -7.82
C ALA A 22 0.84 -14.17 -7.81
N MET A 23 1.53 -14.91 -8.68
CA MET A 23 2.97 -14.75 -8.92
C MET A 23 3.26 -13.70 -10.01
N GLY A 24 4.51 -13.21 -10.00
CA GLY A 24 5.03 -12.29 -11.02
C GLY A 24 4.42 -10.88 -10.92
N ILE A 25 4.17 -10.40 -9.70
CA ILE A 25 3.64 -9.05 -9.48
C ILE A 25 4.73 -8.02 -9.80
N ASP A 26 4.57 -7.35 -10.94
CA ASP A 26 5.24 -6.07 -11.22
C ASP A 26 4.66 -4.94 -10.35
N PHE A 27 5.51 -4.26 -9.57
CA PHE A 27 5.10 -3.21 -8.64
C PHE A 27 4.56 -1.96 -9.33
N ARG A 28 5.01 -1.65 -10.55
CA ARG A 28 4.65 -0.43 -11.27
C ARG A 28 3.37 -0.64 -12.07
N GLU A 29 3.31 -1.75 -12.80
CA GLU A 29 2.20 -2.02 -13.71
C GLU A 29 0.97 -2.58 -12.98
N HIS A 30 1.17 -3.33 -11.89
CA HIS A 30 0.05 -3.99 -11.21
C HIS A 30 -0.40 -3.35 -9.91
N LEU A 31 0.41 -2.52 -9.25
CA LEU A 31 0.08 -1.97 -7.93
C LEU A 31 0.04 -0.45 -7.97
N ARG A 32 -1.15 0.12 -7.77
CA ARG A 32 -1.35 1.56 -7.72
C ARG A 32 -1.69 2.01 -6.30
N ILE A 33 -0.88 2.89 -5.75
CA ILE A 33 -1.22 3.70 -4.57
C ILE A 33 -1.81 5.01 -5.08
N TYR A 34 -3.00 5.40 -4.62
CA TYR A 34 -3.59 6.70 -4.95
C TYR A 34 -2.91 7.83 -4.17
N PRO A 35 -2.99 9.09 -4.65
CA PRO A 35 -2.42 10.22 -3.93
C PRO A 35 -2.95 10.31 -2.49
N PHE A 36 -2.05 10.58 -1.54
CA PHE A 36 -2.38 10.76 -0.13
C PHE A 36 -1.50 11.84 0.50
N GLN A 37 -1.98 12.43 1.59
CA GLN A 37 -1.20 13.36 2.39
C GLN A 37 -0.57 12.61 3.57
N VAL A 38 0.75 12.70 3.71
CA VAL A 38 1.47 12.09 4.83
C VAL A 38 1.12 12.82 6.13
N GLN A 39 0.61 12.07 7.10
CA GLN A 39 0.36 12.51 8.47
C GLN A 39 1.07 11.56 9.46
N LYS A 40 0.84 11.72 10.76
CA LYS A 40 1.36 10.77 11.77
C LYS A 40 0.69 9.41 11.67
N GLU A 41 -0.59 9.38 11.33
CA GLU A 41 -1.38 8.18 11.09
C GLU A 41 -2.52 8.53 10.14
N GLY A 42 -3.12 7.52 9.52
CA GLY A 42 -4.28 7.69 8.66
C GLY A 42 -4.46 6.51 7.73
N ASP A 43 -5.11 6.75 6.61
CA ASP A 43 -5.36 5.75 5.58
C ASP A 43 -5.24 6.32 4.17
N PHE A 44 -5.06 5.43 3.20
CA PHE A 44 -5.09 5.76 1.79
C PHE A 44 -5.54 4.58 0.94
N HIS A 45 -6.10 4.90 -0.22
CA HIS A 45 -6.58 3.89 -1.16
C HIS A 45 -5.45 3.35 -2.04
N ALA A 46 -5.57 2.07 -2.39
CA ALA A 46 -4.75 1.43 -3.39
C ALA A 46 -5.59 0.44 -4.22
N LYS A 47 -5.07 0.02 -5.38
CA LYS A 47 -5.73 -0.93 -6.27
C LYS A 47 -4.72 -1.83 -6.96
N GLU A 48 -5.06 -3.11 -7.10
CA GLU A 48 -4.30 -4.05 -7.91
C GLU A 48 -4.90 -4.25 -9.30
N TYR A 49 -4.05 -4.54 -10.28
CA TYR A 49 -4.41 -4.81 -11.68
C TYR A 49 -3.81 -6.12 -12.21
N ARG A 50 -3.25 -6.96 -11.32
CA ARG A 50 -2.65 -8.24 -11.69
C ARG A 50 -3.71 -9.28 -12.00
N THR A 51 -4.77 -9.31 -11.21
CA THR A 51 -5.79 -10.35 -11.25
C THR A 51 -7.11 -9.85 -11.85
N ASN A 52 -8.00 -10.77 -12.20
CA ASN A 52 -9.35 -10.42 -12.64
C ASN A 52 -10.20 -9.78 -11.51
N LYS A 53 -9.81 -9.93 -10.24
CA LYS A 53 -10.52 -9.30 -9.12
C LYS A 53 -10.34 -7.77 -9.14
N GLN A 54 -9.18 -7.30 -9.59
CA GLN A 54 -8.77 -5.89 -9.53
C GLN A 54 -9.10 -5.24 -8.20
N GLN A 55 -8.73 -5.94 -7.13
CA GLN A 55 -9.11 -5.62 -5.76
C GLN A 55 -8.70 -4.19 -5.36
N ASP A 56 -9.64 -3.47 -4.75
CA ASP A 56 -9.37 -2.21 -4.07
C ASP A 56 -8.96 -2.47 -2.62
N PHE A 57 -8.05 -1.65 -2.12
CA PHE A 57 -7.49 -1.73 -0.77
C PHE A 57 -7.68 -0.40 -0.06
N LEU A 58 -8.05 -0.47 1.22
CA LEU A 58 -7.86 0.61 2.18
C LEU A 58 -6.63 0.25 3.03
N ILE A 59 -5.56 1.01 2.87
CA ILE A 59 -4.32 0.81 3.61
C ILE A 59 -4.30 1.79 4.77
N HIS A 60 -4.27 1.27 5.98
CA HIS A 60 -4.04 2.06 7.19
C HIS A 60 -2.54 2.20 7.44
N TYR A 61 -2.12 3.31 8.04
CA TYR A 61 -0.73 3.55 8.32
C TYR A 61 -0.46 4.33 9.61
N LEU A 62 0.78 4.17 10.11
CA LEU A 62 1.39 4.92 11.20
C LEU A 62 2.82 5.30 10.81
N VAL A 63 3.24 6.52 11.13
CA VAL A 63 4.61 7.03 11.00
C VAL A 63 5.20 7.23 12.39
N HIS A 64 6.19 6.42 12.72
CA HIS A 64 7.02 6.53 13.91
C HIS A 64 8.37 7.18 13.53
N PRO A 65 9.08 7.84 14.47
CA PRO A 65 10.42 8.37 14.18
C PRO A 65 11.43 7.38 13.59
N GLU A 66 11.23 6.08 13.83
CA GLU A 66 12.16 5.00 13.41
C GLU A 66 11.61 4.08 12.30
N PHE A 67 10.30 4.08 12.06
CA PHE A 67 9.68 3.16 11.09
C PHE A 67 8.34 3.69 10.59
N VAL A 68 7.86 3.10 9.49
CA VAL A 68 6.47 3.19 9.09
C VAL A 68 5.82 1.82 9.25
N MET A 69 4.53 1.80 9.56
CA MET A 69 3.74 0.60 9.61
C MET A 69 2.54 0.78 8.71
N THR A 70 2.24 -0.22 7.88
CA THR A 70 1.04 -0.24 7.03
C THR A 70 0.33 -1.57 7.19
N TRP A 71 -0.99 -1.56 7.22
CA TRP A 71 -1.80 -2.77 7.27
C TRP A 71 -3.11 -2.59 6.49
N GLY A 72 -3.64 -3.70 6.01
CA GLY A 72 -5.00 -3.79 5.47
C GLY A 72 -5.83 -4.68 6.39
N ILE A 73 -7.13 -4.46 6.39
CA ILE A 73 -8.08 -5.38 7.02
C ILE A 73 -8.51 -6.34 5.91
N GLY A 74 -8.13 -7.61 6.03
CA GLY A 74 -8.60 -8.65 5.10
C GLY A 74 -10.08 -8.93 5.32
N GLU A 75 -10.78 -9.29 4.24
CA GLU A 75 -12.05 -10.01 4.34
C GLU A 75 -11.81 -11.49 4.68
#